data_AF-A0A2D5E1Y2-F1
#
_entry.id   AF-A0A2D5E1Y2-F1
#
_cell.length_a   1.000
_cell.length_b   1.000
_cell.length_c   1.000
_cell.angle_alpha   90.00
_cell.angle_beta   90.00
_cell.angle_gamma   90.00
#
_symmetry.space_group_name_H-M   'P 1'
#
loop_
_entity.id
_entity.type
_entity.pdbx_description
1 polymer ?
#
loop_
_entity_poly.entity_id
_entity_poly.type
_entity_poly.pdbx_seq_one_letter_code
_entity_poly.pdbx_strand_id
1 'polypeptide(L)'
;MTESRPHAVRLAFSEDADLEDERLKETVLAAANGIAERTGVALQRVEIMDRRLEIAVEGPPMLAIGLAAELRRTTDRWHLDRRGLHLWVAPDPDADPDGSIDS
;
A
#
# COMPACT_ATOMS: atom_id res chain seq x y z
N MET A 1 -14.11 -5.80 -25.48
CA MET A 1 -13.08 -5.40 -24.49
C MET A 1 -13.78 -5.36 -23.15
N THR A 2 -13.47 -6.29 -22.24
CA THR A 2 -14.00 -6.22 -20.87
C THR A 2 -13.36 -5.02 -20.21
N GLU A 3 -14.15 -4.06 -19.75
CA GLU A 3 -13.65 -2.92 -18.98
C GLU A 3 -12.96 -3.47 -17.73
N SER A 4 -11.65 -3.21 -17.60
CA SER A 4 -10.90 -3.65 -16.44
C SER A 4 -11.31 -2.76 -15.27
N ARG A 5 -12.09 -3.31 -14.34
CA ARG A 5 -12.45 -2.60 -13.12
C ARG A 5 -11.19 -2.36 -12.29
N PRO A 6 -10.99 -1.16 -11.74
CA PRO A 6 -9.87 -0.93 -10.86
C PRO A 6 -10.03 -1.76 -9.58
N HIS A 7 -8.93 -2.31 -9.11
CA HIS A 7 -8.88 -3.02 -7.83
C HIS A 7 -8.04 -2.26 -6.84
N ALA A 8 -8.62 -2.06 -5.66
CA ALA A 8 -8.02 -1.30 -4.57
C ALA A 8 -7.61 -2.21 -3.42
N VAL A 9 -6.48 -1.90 -2.81
CA VAL A 9 -5.99 -2.51 -1.57
C VAL A 9 -5.57 -1.41 -0.60
N ARG A 10 -5.55 -1.75 0.70
CA ARG A 10 -5.22 -0.82 1.77
C ARG A 10 -4.08 -1.37 2.60
N LEU A 11 -3.13 -0.50 2.94
CA LEU A 11 -2.10 -0.77 3.95
C LEU A 11 -2.31 0.16 5.14
N ALA A 12 -2.29 -0.38 6.35
CA ALA A 12 -2.39 0.42 7.58
C ALA A 12 -0.99 0.75 8.11
N PHE A 13 -0.74 2.02 8.39
CA PHE A 13 0.48 2.46 9.06
C PHE A 13 0.47 2.02 10.53
N SER A 14 1.60 1.53 11.04
CA SER A 14 1.82 1.25 12.47
C SER A 14 1.56 2.52 13.28
N GLU A 15 1.04 2.45 14.51
CA GLU A 15 0.76 3.62 15.37
C GLU A 15 1.98 4.52 15.59
N ASP A 16 3.17 3.94 15.58
CA ASP A 16 4.44 4.66 15.76
C ASP A 16 4.92 5.41 14.49
N ALA A 17 4.25 5.23 13.35
CA ALA A 17 4.58 5.96 12.13
C ALA A 17 4.16 7.43 12.28
N ASP A 18 5.14 8.33 12.16
CA ASP A 18 4.96 9.78 12.17
C ASP A 18 4.48 10.28 10.80
N LEU A 19 3.16 10.48 10.68
CA LEU A 19 2.54 10.96 9.43
C LEU A 19 2.55 12.49 9.29
N GLU A 20 3.09 13.21 10.28
CA GLU A 20 3.41 14.65 10.14
C GLU A 20 4.74 14.84 9.40
N ASP A 21 5.62 13.85 9.40
CA ASP A 21 6.85 13.82 8.59
C ASP A 21 6.51 13.72 7.09
N GLU A 22 6.54 14.85 6.39
CA GLU A 22 6.28 14.92 4.95
C GLU A 22 7.24 14.03 4.14
N ARG A 23 8.49 13.89 4.60
CA ARG A 23 9.48 13.05 3.92
C ARG A 23 9.09 11.56 3.98
N LEU A 24 8.46 11.12 5.07
CA LEU A 24 7.94 9.76 5.17
C LEU A 24 6.86 9.55 4.11
N LYS A 25 5.89 10.46 4.03
CA LYS A 25 4.78 10.40 3.06
C LYS A 25 5.29 10.41 1.62
N GLU A 26 6.16 11.36 1.28
CA GLU A 26 6.82 11.44 -0.03
C GLU A 26 7.56 10.15 -0.39
N THR A 27 8.30 9.57 0.57
CA THR A 27 9.05 8.33 0.33
C THR A 27 8.13 7.16 0.01
N VAL A 28 7.03 7.02 0.76
CA VAL A 28 6.04 5.94 0.53
C VAL A 28 5.37 6.11 -0.83
N LEU A 29 4.92 7.32 -1.16
CA LEU A 29 4.29 7.61 -2.45
C LEU A 29 5.26 7.42 -3.62
N ALA A 30 6.51 7.88 -3.49
CA ALA A 30 7.54 7.68 -4.51
C ALA A 30 7.88 6.19 -4.70
N ALA A 31 7.95 5.42 -3.62
CA ALA A 31 8.17 3.98 -3.69
C ALA A 31 7.01 3.26 -4.41
N ALA A 32 5.76 3.63 -4.13
CA ALA A 32 4.59 3.05 -4.80
C ALA A 32 4.63 3.30 -6.31
N ASN A 33 4.84 4.55 -6.73
CA ASN A 33 4.99 4.90 -8.14
C ASN A 33 6.15 4.16 -8.80
N GLY A 34 7.33 4.17 -8.17
CA GLY A 34 8.52 3.52 -8.73
C GLY A 34 8.39 2.00 -8.86
N ILE A 35 7.69 1.33 -7.95
CA ILE A 35 7.40 -0.12 -8.09
C ILE A 35 6.42 -0.34 -9.24
N ALA A 36 5.34 0.45 -9.32
CA ALA A 36 4.36 0.34 -10.39
C ALA A 36 5.01 0.49 -11.78
N GLU A 37 5.86 1.50 -11.96
CA GLU A 37 6.61 1.74 -13.19
C GLU A 37 7.50 0.54 -13.57
N ARG A 38 8.31 0.03 -12.63
CA ARG A 38 9.23 -1.09 -12.89
C ARG A 38 8.53 -2.40 -13.20
N THR A 39 7.31 -2.58 -12.70
CA THR A 39 6.54 -3.82 -12.84
C THR A 39 5.50 -3.75 -13.96
N GLY A 40 5.32 -2.58 -14.58
CA GLY A 40 4.30 -2.36 -15.61
C GLY A 40 2.88 -2.36 -15.07
N VAL A 41 2.70 -2.11 -13.76
CA VAL A 41 1.37 -1.97 -13.15
C VAL A 41 0.85 -0.57 -13.42
N ALA A 42 -0.34 -0.49 -14.03
CA ALA A 42 -1.03 0.77 -14.25
C ALA A 42 -1.68 1.26 -12.94
N LEU A 43 -1.01 2.18 -12.26
CA LEU A 43 -1.49 2.78 -11.01
C LEU A 43 -2.56 3.83 -11.33
N GLN A 44 -3.80 3.58 -10.91
CA GLN A 44 -4.91 4.53 -11.08
C GLN A 44 -4.94 5.56 -9.96
N ARG A 45 -4.65 5.13 -8.72
CA ARG A 45 -4.61 6.00 -7.55
C ARG A 45 -3.62 5.49 -6.51
N VAL A 46 -2.92 6.41 -5.88
CA VAL A 46 -2.20 6.17 -4.62
C VAL A 46 -2.40 7.39 -3.73
N GLU A 47 -2.97 7.18 -2.54
CA GLU A 47 -3.25 8.27 -1.61
C GLU A 47 -3.09 7.82 -0.16
N ILE A 48 -2.59 8.72 0.68
CA ILE A 48 -2.56 8.53 2.13
C ILE A 48 -3.79 9.22 2.70
N MET A 49 -4.63 8.44 3.38
CA MET A 49 -5.84 8.90 4.04
C MET A 49 -5.81 8.43 5.48
N ASP A 50 -5.89 9.37 6.42
CA ASP A 50 -5.72 9.12 7.85
C ASP A 50 -4.42 8.33 8.14
N ARG A 51 -4.55 7.10 8.66
CA ARG A 51 -3.44 6.16 8.92
C ARG A 51 -3.41 5.00 7.94
N ARG A 52 -3.86 5.21 6.71
CA ARG A 52 -3.89 4.19 5.66
C ARG A 52 -3.31 4.72 4.35
N LEU A 53 -2.67 3.84 3.60
CA LEU A 53 -2.36 4.05 2.21
C LEU A 53 -3.37 3.26 1.38
N GLU A 54 -4.10 3.94 0.51
CA GLU A 54 -4.97 3.31 -0.49
C GLU A 54 -4.24 3.26 -1.84
N ILE A 55 -4.27 2.09 -2.48
CA ILE A 55 -3.62 1.83 -3.76
C ILE A 55 -4.67 1.21 -4.68
N ALA A 56 -4.98 1.87 -5.79
CA ALA A 56 -5.87 1.36 -6.83
C ALA A 56 -5.11 1.18 -8.15
N VAL A 57 -5.25 0.01 -8.76
CA VAL A 57 -4.58 -0.33 -10.02
C VAL A 57 -5.61 -0.76 -11.07
N GLU A 58 -5.29 -0.54 -12.34
CA GLU A 58 -6.01 -1.16 -13.45
C GLU A 58 -5.49 -2.58 -13.67
N GLY A 59 -6.39 -3.54 -13.94
CA GLY A 59 -6.02 -4.94 -14.15
C GLY A 59 -6.67 -5.88 -13.12
N PRO A 60 -6.16 -7.11 -12.96
CA PRO A 60 -6.71 -8.08 -12.01
C PRO A 60 -6.29 -7.80 -10.55
N PRO A 61 -7.04 -8.29 -9.55
CA PRO A 61 -6.77 -8.03 -8.12
C PRO A 61 -5.36 -8.41 -7.67
N MET A 62 -4.79 -9.45 -8.29
CA MET A 62 -3.45 -9.95 -7.99
C MET A 62 -2.37 -8.88 -8.20
N LEU A 63 -2.55 -7.95 -9.14
CA LEU A 63 -1.59 -6.85 -9.35
C LEU A 63 -1.61 -5.89 -8.16
N ALA A 64 -2.78 -5.56 -7.62
CA ALA A 64 -2.91 -4.69 -6.46
C ALA A 64 -2.25 -5.32 -5.23
N ILE A 65 -2.53 -6.61 -4.99
CA ILE A 65 -1.94 -7.39 -3.88
C ILE A 65 -0.41 -7.47 -4.02
N GLY A 66 0.09 -7.78 -5.22
CA GLY A 66 1.53 -7.88 -5.48
C GLY A 66 2.26 -6.56 -5.26
N LEU A 67 1.71 -5.46 -5.80
CA LEU A 67 2.23 -4.11 -5.60
C LEU A 67 2.26 -3.73 -4.11
N ALA A 68 1.17 -3.95 -3.37
CA ALA A 68 1.10 -3.65 -1.96
C ALA A 68 2.07 -4.49 -1.12
N ALA A 69 2.24 -5.77 -1.44
CA ALA A 69 3.19 -6.63 -0.75
C ALA A 69 4.65 -6.19 -0.98
N GLU A 70 5.01 -5.81 -2.19
CA GLU A 70 6.35 -5.29 -2.50
C GLU A 70 6.59 -3.93 -1.85
N LEU A 71 5.62 -3.03 -1.92
CA LEU A 71 5.69 -1.72 -1.29
C LEU A 71 5.89 -1.85 0.21
N ARG A 72 5.08 -2.70 0.85
CA ARG A 72 5.17 -3.02 2.27
C ARG A 72 6.59 -3.47 2.61
N ARG A 73 7.10 -4.52 1.97
CA ARG A 73 8.44 -5.06 2.25
C ARG A 73 9.55 -4.02 2.09
N THR A 74 9.49 -3.22 1.03
CA THR A 74 10.55 -2.27 0.69
C THR A 74 10.58 -1.09 1.65
N THR A 75 9.40 -0.51 1.94
CA THR A 75 9.30 0.67 2.80
C THR A 75 9.39 0.32 4.28
N ASP A 76 8.94 -0.87 4.70
CA ASP A 76 9.14 -1.35 6.08
C ASP A 76 10.62 -1.49 6.39
N ARG A 77 11.39 -2.13 5.50
CA ARG A 77 12.84 -2.28 5.65
C ARG A 77 13.53 -0.91 5.72
N TRP A 78 13.22 -0.02 4.78
CA TRP A 78 13.78 1.33 4.78
C TRP A 78 13.48 2.09 6.08
N HIS A 79 12.26 1.98 6.61
CA HIS A 79 11.85 2.65 7.82
C HIS A 79 12.51 2.04 9.07
N LEU A 80 12.60 0.71 9.14
CA LEU A 80 13.34 -0.02 10.17
C LEU A 80 14.81 0.39 10.20
N ASP A 81 15.48 0.44 9.05
CA ASP A 81 16.89 0.84 8.97
C ASP A 81 17.11 2.28 9.46
N ARG A 82 16.14 3.17 9.24
CA ARG A 82 16.25 4.61 9.56
C ARG A 82 15.75 4.98 10.96
N ARG A 83 14.72 4.31 11.46
CA ARG A 83 13.99 4.68 12.68
C ARG A 83 13.93 3.55 13.72
N GLY A 84 14.28 2.32 13.35
CA GLY A 84 14.21 1.15 14.23
C GLY A 84 12.78 0.65 14.49
N LEU A 85 11.80 1.10 13.72
CA LEU A 85 10.37 0.83 13.93
C LEU A 85 9.72 0.33 12.64
N HIS A 86 8.76 -0.60 12.77
CA HIS A 86 7.94 -1.04 11.63
C HIS A 86 7.05 0.10 11.14
N LEU A 87 6.95 0.24 9.82
CA LEU A 87 6.09 1.23 9.18
C LEU A 87 4.65 0.76 9.08
N TRP A 88 4.43 -0.54 8.92
CA TRP A 88 3.11 -1.12 8.63
C TRP A 88 2.63 -2.04 9.74
N VAL A 89 1.33 -1.98 10.06
CA VAL A 89 0.66 -2.94 10.96
C VAL A 89 0.81 -4.33 10.37
N ALA A 90 1.30 -5.32 11.15
CA ALA A 90 1.38 -6.72 10.71
C ALA A 90 0.03 -7.17 10.11
N PRO A 91 0.02 -7.97 9.02
CA PRO A 91 -1.23 -8.59 8.60
C PRO A 91 -1.77 -9.38 9.79
N ASP A 92 -3.01 -9.12 10.17
CA ASP A 92 -3.70 -9.97 11.14
C ASP A 92 -3.94 -11.32 10.45
N PRO A 93 -3.32 -12.42 10.91
CA PRO A 93 -3.50 -13.72 10.30
C PRO A 93 -4.95 -14.23 10.39
N ASP A 94 -5.76 -13.64 11.27
CA ASP A 94 -7.14 -14.03 11.53
C ASP A 94 -8.17 -13.07 10.88
N ALA A 95 -7.73 -11.99 10.21
CA ALA A 95 -8.64 -11.06 9.53
C ALA A 95 -9.09 -11.63 8.17
N ASP A 96 -10.39 -11.90 8.06
CA ASP A 96 -11.05 -12.41 6.86
C ASP A 96 -10.86 -11.42 5.68
N PRO A 97 -10.19 -11.81 4.57
CA PRO A 97 -9.89 -10.89 3.47
C PRO A 97 -11.12 -10.48 2.64
N ASP A 98 -12.28 -11.07 2.89
CA ASP A 98 -13.49 -10.95 2.08
C ASP A 98 -14.68 -10.39 2.89
N GLY A 99 -14.41 -9.39 3.73
CA GLY A 99 -15.43 -8.62 4.44
C GLY A 99 -16.41 -7.98 3.45
N SER A 100 -17.46 -8.72 3.11
CA SER A 100 -18.60 -8.28 2.32
C SER A 100 -19.13 -6.98 2.93
N ILE A 101 -19.05 -5.90 2.17
CA ILE A 101 -19.80 -4.69 2.46
C ILE A 101 -21.25 -5.02 2.10
N ASP A 102 -21.96 -5.58 3.07
CA ASP A 102 -23.42 -5.61 3.05
C ASP A 102 -23.91 -5.21 4.44
N SER A 103 -24.28 -3.94 4.58
CA SER A 103 -25.29 -3.37 5.50
C SER A 103 -25.42 -1.88 5.26
#